data_AF-A0A5B9M2P6-F1
#
_entry.id   AF-A0A5B9M2P6-F1
#
_cell.length_a   1.000
_cell.length_b   1.000
_cell.length_c   1.000
_cell.angle_alpha   90.00
_cell.angle_beta   90.00
_cell.angle_gamma   90.00
#
_symmetry.space_group_name_H-M   'P 1'
#
loop_
_entity.id
_entity.type
_entity.pdbx_description
1 polymer ?
#
loop_
_entity_poly.entity_id
_entity_poly.type
_entity_poly.pdbx_seq_one_letter_code
_entity_poly.pdbx_strand_id
1 'polypeptide(L)'
;MRGDRSDRLIKKEIFNLNKHLPSRRKTLEELMGEDKPHVIGSDGTRHRFKWAELEELRDMLTPQEARRLRLPIYIEIESDTSGARIAGEVEVKVVGEVLGRDDEGDEIYIYRPEIRVLRARFPTATQYIFLVREF
;
A
#
# COMPACT_ATOMS: atom_id res chain seq x y z
N MET A 1 34.30 11.25 -1.46
CA MET A 1 33.71 10.11 -0.71
C MET A 1 33.05 10.57 0.60
N ARG A 2 32.06 11.47 0.55
CA ARG A 2 31.26 11.91 1.72
C ARG A 2 29.76 11.57 1.60
N GLY A 3 29.25 11.20 0.42
CA GLY A 3 27.86 10.76 0.21
C GLY A 3 27.57 9.36 0.80
N ASP A 4 28.48 8.40 0.59
CA ASP A 4 28.28 6.99 0.92
C ASP A 4 27.90 6.69 2.39
N ARG A 5 28.44 7.46 3.36
CA ARG A 5 28.09 7.27 4.78
C ARG A 5 26.73 7.84 5.16
N SER A 6 26.37 9.01 4.62
CA SER A 6 25.07 9.64 4.89
C SER A 6 23.95 8.87 4.22
N ASP A 7 24.14 8.43 2.98
CA ASP A 7 23.16 7.66 2.22
C ASP A 7 22.86 6.32 2.91
N ARG A 8 23.90 5.66 3.44
CA ARG A 8 23.75 4.43 4.21
C ARG A 8 22.98 4.63 5.52
N LEU A 9 23.15 5.77 6.19
CA LEU A 9 22.38 6.10 7.40
C LEU A 9 20.91 6.36 7.06
N ILE A 10 20.62 7.13 6.00
CA ILE A 10 19.26 7.41 5.55
C ILE A 10 18.55 6.12 5.14
N LYS A 11 19.21 5.25 4.35
CA LYS A 11 18.67 3.94 3.97
C LYS A 11 18.33 3.09 5.20
N LYS A 12 19.15 3.13 6.25
CA LYS A 12 18.89 2.41 7.50
C LYS A 12 17.67 2.97 8.25
N GLU A 13 17.52 4.29 8.32
CA GLU A 13 16.35 4.89 8.96
C GLU A 13 15.05 4.59 8.21
N ILE A 14 15.07 4.63 6.89
CA ILE A 14 13.90 4.31 6.06
C ILE A 14 13.55 2.83 6.19
N PHE A 15 14.56 1.95 6.20
CA PHE A 15 14.35 0.55 6.54
C PHE A 15 13.70 0.40 7.92
N ASN A 16 14.14 1.16 8.93
CA ASN A 16 13.54 1.13 10.26
C ASN A 16 12.07 1.58 10.25
N LEU A 17 11.74 2.64 9.51
CA LEU A 17 10.35 3.13 9.37
C LEU A 17 9.45 2.07 8.73
N ASN A 18 9.97 1.31 7.76
CA ASN A 18 9.24 0.30 7.01
C ASN A 18 9.23 -1.10 7.64
N LYS A 19 9.79 -1.30 8.85
CA LYS A 19 9.85 -2.64 9.50
C LYS A 19 8.51 -3.35 9.68
N HIS A 20 7.46 -2.57 9.88
CA HIS A 20 6.09 -3.05 10.04
C HIS A 20 5.46 -3.53 8.72
N LEU A 21 6.09 -3.21 7.57
CA LEU A 21 5.61 -3.63 6.26
C LEU A 21 5.94 -5.11 6.03
N PRO A 22 5.06 -5.82 5.31
CA PRO A 22 5.22 -7.24 5.09
C PRO A 22 6.43 -7.55 4.21
N SER A 23 7.19 -8.57 4.63
CA SER A 23 8.30 -9.12 3.83
C SER A 23 7.81 -9.73 2.50
N ARG A 24 6.60 -10.28 2.51
CA ARG A 24 5.86 -10.71 1.32
C ARG A 24 4.41 -10.24 1.43
N ARG A 25 3.99 -9.42 0.47
CA ARG A 25 2.56 -9.15 0.22
C ARG A 25 1.89 -10.38 -0.41
N LYS A 26 0.62 -10.58 -0.08
CA LYS A 26 -0.24 -11.62 -0.65
C LYS A 26 -1.27 -10.99 -1.58
N THR A 27 -1.75 -11.74 -2.56
CA THR A 27 -2.82 -11.28 -3.45
C THR A 27 -4.15 -11.27 -2.69
N LEU A 28 -5.13 -10.50 -3.18
CA LEU A 28 -6.49 -10.56 -2.64
C LEU A 28 -7.04 -11.99 -2.72
N GLU A 29 -6.85 -12.68 -3.86
CA GLU A 29 -7.27 -14.09 -4.01
C GLU A 29 -6.67 -15.01 -2.94
N GLU A 30 -5.35 -14.90 -2.67
CA GLU A 30 -4.70 -15.69 -1.62
C GLU A 30 -5.32 -15.41 -0.24
N LEU A 31 -5.55 -14.13 0.08
CA LEU A 31 -6.08 -13.72 1.37
C LEU A 31 -7.52 -14.17 1.59
N MET A 32 -8.35 -14.18 0.55
CA MET A 32 -9.73 -14.68 0.64
C MET A 32 -9.81 -16.21 0.81
N GLY A 33 -8.72 -16.93 0.54
CA GLY A 33 -8.63 -18.37 0.83
C GLY A 33 -8.27 -18.69 2.29
N GLU A 34 -7.93 -17.70 3.11
CA GLU A 34 -7.47 -17.90 4.48
C GLU A 34 -8.59 -17.73 5.51
N ASP A 35 -8.67 -18.62 6.50
CA ASP A 35 -9.56 -18.47 7.66
C ASP A 35 -9.27 -17.17 8.45
N LYS A 36 -7.99 -16.78 8.52
CA LYS A 36 -7.54 -15.57 9.20
C LYS A 36 -6.57 -14.81 8.30
N PRO A 37 -7.06 -13.98 7.37
CA PRO A 37 -6.23 -13.32 6.37
C PRO A 37 -5.20 -12.41 7.02
N HIS A 38 -3.93 -12.66 6.72
CA HIS A 38 -2.85 -11.87 7.31
C HIS A 38 -1.57 -11.89 6.49
N VAL A 39 -0.69 -10.93 6.78
CA VAL A 39 0.71 -10.90 6.34
C VAL A 39 1.64 -10.77 7.55
N ILE A 40 2.90 -11.13 7.35
CA ILE A 40 3.93 -11.05 8.38
C ILE A 40 4.90 -9.91 8.03
N GLY A 41 4.96 -8.92 8.93
CA GLY A 41 5.89 -7.80 8.89
C GLY A 41 7.34 -8.29 8.88
N SER A 42 8.24 -7.46 8.38
CA SER A 42 9.68 -7.77 8.37
C SER A 42 10.26 -7.87 9.79
N ASP A 43 9.58 -7.28 10.78
CA ASP A 43 9.85 -7.42 12.21
C ASP A 43 9.19 -8.65 12.87
N GLY A 44 8.51 -9.50 12.08
CA GLY A 44 7.80 -10.67 12.56
C GLY A 44 6.40 -10.39 13.13
N THR A 45 5.95 -9.13 13.14
CA THR A 45 4.60 -8.80 13.58
C THR A 45 3.54 -9.34 12.62
N ARG A 46 2.38 -9.71 13.14
CA ARG A 46 1.25 -10.19 12.32
C ARG A 46 0.28 -9.05 12.06
N HIS A 47 0.13 -8.66 10.79
CA HIS A 47 -0.88 -7.71 10.34
C HIS A 47 -2.08 -8.47 9.79
N ARG A 48 -3.25 -8.32 10.42
CA ARG A 48 -4.50 -8.95 9.99
C ARG A 48 -5.33 -7.99 9.16
N PHE A 49 -6.00 -8.51 8.16
CA PHE A 49 -6.97 -7.77 7.37
C PHE A 49 -8.38 -8.00 7.89
N LYS A 50 -9.23 -6.98 7.84
CA LYS A 50 -10.66 -7.16 8.09
C LYS A 50 -11.28 -7.87 6.89
N TRP A 51 -12.06 -8.92 7.16
CA TRP A 51 -12.75 -9.66 6.13
C TRP A 51 -13.64 -8.77 5.25
N ALA A 52 -14.40 -7.86 5.87
CA ALA A 52 -15.26 -6.92 5.16
C ALA A 52 -14.49 -6.01 4.17
N GLU A 53 -13.26 -5.60 4.49
CA GLU A 53 -12.44 -4.82 3.56
C GLU A 53 -12.01 -5.67 2.35
N LEU A 54 -11.72 -6.97 2.55
CA LEU A 54 -11.36 -7.89 1.46
C LEU A 54 -12.56 -8.20 0.56
N GLU A 55 -13.74 -8.40 1.13
CA GLU A 55 -14.97 -8.60 0.36
C GLU A 55 -15.31 -7.38 -0.48
N GLU A 56 -15.22 -6.19 0.11
CA GLU A 56 -15.45 -4.94 -0.62
C GLU A 56 -14.46 -4.76 -1.77
N LEU A 57 -13.17 -5.04 -1.55
CA LEU A 57 -12.17 -5.03 -2.62
C LEU A 57 -12.45 -6.06 -3.72
N ARG A 58 -12.97 -7.24 -3.36
CA ARG A 58 -13.35 -8.27 -4.35
C ARG A 58 -14.49 -7.77 -5.21
N ASP A 59 -15.47 -7.10 -4.61
CA ASP A 59 -16.67 -6.65 -5.32
C ASP A 59 -16.36 -5.50 -6.30
N MET A 60 -15.27 -4.75 -6.08
CA MET A 60 -14.73 -3.73 -7.00
C MET A 60 -13.95 -4.31 -8.19
N LEU A 61 -13.56 -5.59 -8.13
CA LEU A 61 -12.55 -6.17 -9.01
C LEU A 61 -13.04 -7.41 -9.75
N THR A 62 -12.53 -7.58 -10.97
CA THR A 62 -12.64 -8.84 -11.70
C THR A 62 -11.77 -9.92 -11.03
N PRO A 63 -12.05 -11.22 -11.26
CA PRO A 63 -11.20 -12.30 -10.74
C PRO A 63 -9.73 -12.19 -11.16
N GLN A 64 -9.46 -11.69 -12.37
CA GLN A 64 -8.11 -11.46 -12.88
C GLN A 64 -7.39 -10.32 -12.14
N GLU A 65 -8.12 -9.24 -11.81
CA GLU A 65 -7.57 -8.14 -11.02
C GLU A 65 -7.34 -8.55 -9.56
N ALA A 66 -8.25 -9.33 -8.95
CA ALA A 66 -8.09 -9.85 -7.59
C ALA A 66 -6.84 -10.74 -7.43
N ARG A 67 -6.42 -11.42 -8.50
CA ARG A 67 -5.15 -12.17 -8.57
C ARG A 67 -3.91 -11.27 -8.64
N ARG A 68 -4.06 -10.05 -9.11
CA ARG A 68 -2.97 -9.09 -9.29
C ARG A 68 -2.83 -8.15 -8.10
N LEU A 69 -3.94 -7.73 -7.48
CA LEU A 69 -3.94 -6.81 -6.34
C LEU A 69 -3.21 -7.43 -5.15
N ARG A 70 -2.09 -6.82 -4.74
CA ARG A 70 -1.30 -7.28 -3.58
C ARG A 70 -1.55 -6.38 -2.38
N LEU A 71 -1.91 -6.99 -1.26
CA LEU A 71 -2.20 -6.27 -0.03
C LEU A 71 -1.05 -6.27 0.98
N PRO A 72 -0.88 -5.16 1.73
CA PRO A 72 -1.68 -3.94 1.65
C PRO A 72 -1.36 -3.08 0.41
N ILE A 73 -2.32 -2.26 0.00
CA ILE A 73 -2.13 -1.16 -0.96
C ILE A 73 -1.23 -0.13 -0.29
N TYR A 74 -0.13 0.22 -0.95
CA TYR A 74 0.82 1.17 -0.40
C TYR A 74 0.46 2.61 -0.75
N ILE A 75 0.45 3.45 0.29
CA ILE A 75 0.36 4.90 0.21
C ILE A 75 1.79 5.41 0.35
N GLU A 76 2.42 5.70 -0.78
CA GLU A 76 3.83 6.06 -0.83
C GLU A 76 4.01 7.53 -0.48
N ILE A 77 4.62 7.79 0.67
CA ILE A 77 4.91 9.14 1.12
C ILE A 77 6.24 9.58 0.52
N GLU A 78 6.22 10.69 -0.21
CA GLU A 78 7.41 11.36 -0.72
C GLU A 78 7.78 12.53 0.20
N SER A 79 9.06 12.72 0.46
CA SER A 79 9.54 13.69 1.45
C SER A 79 9.37 15.15 1.03
N ASP A 80 9.24 15.40 -0.27
CA ASP A 80 9.19 16.71 -0.90
C ASP A 80 7.76 17.20 -1.20
N THR A 81 6.77 16.31 -1.11
CA THR A 81 5.40 16.60 -1.54
C THR A 81 4.41 16.42 -0.39
N SER A 82 3.35 17.25 -0.35
CA SER A 82 2.29 17.15 0.66
C SER A 82 1.27 16.04 0.39
N GLY A 83 1.45 15.30 -0.72
CA GLY A 83 0.62 14.19 -1.15
C GLY A 83 1.32 12.84 -0.99
N ALA A 84 0.66 11.80 -1.52
CA ALA A 84 1.18 10.46 -1.59
C ALA A 84 0.89 9.88 -2.98
N ARG A 85 1.79 9.01 -3.44
CA ARG A 85 1.63 8.25 -4.67
C ARG A 85 1.03 6.90 -4.36
N ILE A 86 0.16 6.42 -5.22
CA ILE A 86 -0.26 5.02 -5.26
C ILE A 86 0.12 4.46 -6.62
N ALA A 87 0.77 3.31 -6.63
CA ALA A 87 1.34 2.71 -7.83
C ALA A 87 0.70 1.34 -8.11
N GLY A 88 0.45 1.08 -9.39
CA GLY A 88 -0.16 -0.13 -9.92
C GLY A 88 -1.55 0.12 -10.49
N GLU A 89 -1.79 -0.38 -11.70
CA GLU A 89 -3.06 -0.26 -12.44
C GLU A 89 -4.28 -0.67 -11.60
N VAL A 90 -4.19 -1.79 -10.87
CA VAL A 90 -5.31 -2.30 -10.06
C VAL A 90 -5.49 -1.46 -8.80
N GLU A 91 -4.40 -1.03 -8.18
CA GLU A 91 -4.40 -0.13 -7.04
C GLU A 91 -5.01 1.25 -7.38
N VAL A 92 -4.66 1.81 -8.54
CA VAL A 92 -5.21 3.07 -9.07
C VAL A 92 -6.71 2.94 -9.26
N LYS A 93 -7.18 1.87 -9.91
CA LYS A 93 -8.62 1.61 -10.10
C LYS A 93 -9.38 1.59 -8.78
N VAL A 94 -8.91 0.80 -7.81
CA VAL A 94 -9.54 0.70 -6.47
C VAL A 94 -9.60 2.09 -5.81
N VAL A 95 -8.51 2.84 -5.84
CA VAL A 95 -8.44 4.15 -5.21
C VAL A 95 -9.33 5.17 -5.93
N GLY A 96 -9.34 5.16 -7.26
CA GLY A 96 -10.23 5.99 -8.07
C GLY A 96 -11.69 5.75 -7.69
N GLU A 97 -12.12 4.49 -7.62
CA GLU A 97 -13.49 4.13 -7.22
C GLU A 97 -13.81 4.60 -5.79
N VAL A 98 -12.88 4.44 -4.84
CA VAL A 98 -13.06 4.92 -3.46
C VAL A 98 -13.25 6.45 -3.40
N LEU A 99 -12.54 7.18 -4.27
CA LEU A 99 -12.55 8.64 -4.31
C LEU A 99 -13.63 9.21 -5.23
N GLY A 100 -14.36 8.37 -5.97
CA GLY A 100 -15.32 8.80 -6.98
C GLY A 100 -14.65 9.49 -8.17
N ARG A 101 -13.46 9.03 -8.54
CA ARG A 101 -12.64 9.55 -9.66
C ARG A 101 -12.45 8.45 -10.71
N ASP A 102 -12.38 8.86 -11.97
CA ASP A 102 -12.12 7.98 -13.10
C ASP A 102 -10.63 8.07 -13.47
N ASP A 103 -9.78 7.53 -12.58
CA ASP A 103 -8.33 7.52 -12.76
C ASP A 103 -7.90 6.23 -13.47
N GLU A 104 -7.10 6.38 -14.52
CA GLU A 104 -6.49 5.29 -15.29
C GLU A 104 -4.95 5.40 -15.27
N GLY A 105 -4.28 4.28 -15.50
CA GLY A 105 -2.82 4.22 -15.63
C GLY A 105 -2.12 3.55 -14.44
N ASP A 106 -0.78 3.64 -14.42
CA ASP A 106 0.05 2.91 -13.47
C ASP A 106 0.31 3.65 -12.16
N GLU A 107 -0.11 4.91 -12.03
CA GLU A 107 -0.01 5.66 -10.77
C GLU A 107 -1.05 6.78 -10.63
N ILE A 108 -1.37 7.12 -9.39
CA ILE A 108 -2.22 8.25 -9.02
C ILE A 108 -1.59 9.00 -7.84
N TYR A 109 -1.70 10.33 -7.85
CA TYR A 109 -1.33 11.17 -6.71
C TYR A 109 -2.57 11.62 -5.96
N ILE A 110 -2.56 11.40 -4.64
CA ILE A 110 -3.64 11.74 -3.72
C ILE A 110 -3.09 12.63 -2.60
N TYR A 111 -3.91 13.55 -2.08
CA TYR A 111 -3.51 14.46 -1.02
C TYR A 111 -4.17 14.10 0.31
N ARG A 112 -3.85 14.87 1.36
CA ARG A 112 -4.35 14.61 2.73
C ARG A 112 -5.87 14.36 2.82
N PRO A 113 -6.74 15.10 2.11
CA PRO A 113 -8.17 14.82 2.15
C PRO A 113 -8.52 13.44 1.57
N GLU A 114 -7.99 13.09 0.40
CA GLU A 114 -8.26 11.78 -0.24
C GLU A 114 -7.66 10.62 0.56
N ILE A 115 -6.45 10.79 1.10
CA ILE A 115 -5.82 9.81 1.99
C ILE A 115 -6.72 9.52 3.20
N ARG A 116 -7.38 10.55 3.76
CA ARG A 116 -8.30 10.38 4.89
C ARG A 116 -9.51 9.53 4.50
N VAL A 117 -10.08 9.77 3.31
CA VAL A 117 -11.20 8.96 2.79
C VAL A 117 -10.76 7.51 2.59
N LEU A 118 -9.64 7.30 1.92
CA LEU A 118 -9.08 5.97 1.66
C LEU A 118 -8.79 5.21 2.96
N ARG A 119 -8.11 5.84 3.93
CA ARG A 119 -7.77 5.25 5.23
C ARG A 119 -8.98 4.99 6.12
N ALA A 120 -10.07 5.76 5.96
CA ALA A 120 -11.31 5.52 6.68
C ALA A 120 -12.03 4.28 6.15
N ARG A 121 -12.02 4.08 4.82
CA ARG A 121 -12.67 2.94 4.16
C ARG A 121 -11.86 1.64 4.28
N PHE A 122 -10.55 1.73 4.06
CA PHE A 122 -9.63 0.58 4.07
C PHE A 122 -8.50 0.71 5.10
N PRO A 123 -8.80 0.76 6.42
CA PRO A 123 -7.80 0.96 7.45
C PRO A 123 -6.80 -0.21 7.60
N THR A 124 -7.17 -1.43 7.20
CA THR A 124 -6.29 -2.61 7.29
C THR A 124 -5.77 -3.08 5.93
N ALA A 125 -6.47 -2.79 4.84
CA ALA A 125 -6.01 -3.13 3.48
C ALA A 125 -5.06 -2.09 2.86
N THR A 126 -4.80 -0.96 3.54
CA THR A 126 -3.82 0.04 3.12
C THR A 126 -2.71 0.22 4.17
N GLN A 127 -1.50 0.60 3.76
CA GLN A 127 -0.39 0.96 4.64
C GLN A 127 0.46 2.07 4.03
N TYR A 128 1.07 2.90 4.88
CA TYR A 128 2.04 3.90 4.43
C TYR A 128 3.40 3.26 4.20
N ILE A 129 4.07 3.64 3.13
CA ILE A 129 5.48 3.28 2.90
C ILE A 129 6.29 4.55 2.70
N PHE A 130 7.46 4.60 3.32
CA PHE A 130 8.43 5.67 3.11
C PHE A 130 9.42 5.21 2.05
N LEU A 131 9.55 5.97 0.97
CA LEU A 131 10.51 5.71 -0.09
C LEU A 131 11.62 6.76 -0.07
N VAL A 132 12.82 6.33 -0.45
CA VAL A 132 13.91 7.24 -0.83
C VAL A 132 14.05 7.09 -2.33
N ARG A 133 13.67 8.11 -3.09
CA ARG A 133 14.10 8.19 -4.50
C ARG A 133 15.59 8.55 -4.47
N GLU A 134 16.42 7.74 -5.12
CA GLU A 134 17.82 8.11 -5.34
C GLU A 134 17.84 9.35 -6.25
N PHE A 135 18.59 10.38 -5.84
CA PHE A 135 18.77 11.63 -6.60
C PHE A 135 19.75 11.44 -7.75
#